data_AF-A0A957FK36-F1
#
_entry.id   AF-A0A957FK36-F1
#
_cell.length_a   1.000
_cell.length_b   1.000
_cell.length_c   1.000
_cell.angle_alpha   90.00
_cell.angle_beta   90.00
_cell.angle_gamma   90.00
#
_symmetry.space_group_name_H-M   'P 1'
#
loop_
_entity.id
_entity.type
_entity.pdbx_description
1 polymer ?
#
loop_
_entity_poly.entity_id
_entity_poly.type
_entity_poly.pdbx_seq_one_letter_code
_entity_poly.pdbx_strand_id
1 'polypeptide(L)' 'MPLGVPELLIILVIVILLFGVGRLSKIGSELGKGISAFRSGLNEDKTPSDDDDDNVNAAEKSQHGGQSQ' A
#
# COMPACT_ATOMS: atom_id res chain seq x y z
N MET A 1 -4.40 -12.03 -31.72
CA MET A 1 -5.29 -11.56 -30.63
C MET A 1 -4.40 -11.30 -29.42
N PRO A 2 -3.98 -10.05 -29.15
CA PRO A 2 -3.23 -9.76 -27.93
C PRO A 2 -4.12 -10.08 -26.73
N LEU A 3 -3.53 -10.65 -25.69
CA LEU A 3 -4.22 -10.87 -24.41
C LEU A 3 -4.77 -9.53 -23.93
N GLY A 4 -6.09 -9.45 -23.79
CA GLY A 4 -6.76 -8.24 -23.36
C GLY A 4 -6.59 -8.00 -21.87
N VAL A 5 -7.04 -6.81 -21.44
CA VAL A 5 -7.18 -6.49 -20.01
C VAL A 5 -7.99 -7.56 -19.25
N PRO A 6 -9.07 -8.17 -19.79
CA PRO A 6 -9.82 -9.21 -19.09
C PRO A 6 -9.00 -10.48 -18.80
N GLU A 7 -8.22 -10.97 -19.76
CA GLU A 7 -7.38 -12.16 -19.58
C GLU A 7 -6.30 -11.94 -18.51
N LEU A 8 -5.69 -10.75 -18.50
CA LEU A 8 -4.69 -10.39 -17.49
C LEU A 8 -5.29 -10.34 -16.08
N LEU A 9 -6.54 -9.85 -15.96
CA LEU A 9 -7.26 -9.84 -14.68
C LEU A 9 -7.51 -11.25 -14.14
N ILE A 10 -7.91 -12.19 -14.99
CA ILE A 10 -8.13 -13.60 -14.59
C ILE A 10 -6.82 -14.22 -14.08
N ILE A 11 -5.71 -14.00 -14.79
CA ILE A 11 -4.40 -14.50 -14.36
C ILE A 11 -3.99 -13.88 -13.02
N LEU A 12 -4.21 -12.57 -12.84
CA LEU A 12 -3.91 -11.87 -11.60
C LEU A 12 -4.67 -12.47 -10.41
N VAL A 13 -5.96 -12.79 -10.58
CA VAL A 13 -6.77 -13.42 -9.53
C VAL A 13 -6.19 -14.78 -9.15
N ILE A 14 -5.79 -15.61 -10.12
CA ILE A 14 -5.18 -16.92 -9.84
C ILE A 14 -3.89 -16.76 -9.03
N VAL A 15 -3.03 -15.82 -9.41
CA VAL A 15 -1.79 -15.52 -8.67
C VAL A 15 -2.10 -15.11 -7.23
N ILE A 16 -3.10 -14.24 -7.02
CA ILE A 16 -3.53 -13.83 -5.68
C ILE A 16 -4.03 -15.02 -4.86
N LEU A 17 -4.73 -15.98 -5.46
CA LEU A 17 -5.18 -17.19 -4.76
C LEU A 17 -4.01 -18.11 -4.37
N LEU A 18 -3.00 -18.24 -5.23
CA LEU A 18 -1.82 -19.08 -4.96
C LEU A 18 -0.91 -18.49 -3.86
N PHE A 19 -0.64 -17.18 -3.93
CA PHE A 19 0.25 -16.49 -3.00
C PHE A 19 -0.47 -15.96 -1.75
N GLY A 20 -1.78 -15.75 -1.85
CA GLY A 20 -2.62 -15.12 -0.83
C GLY A 20 -2.53 -13.58 -0.84
N VAL A 21 -3.64 -12.92 -0.48
CA VAL A 21 -3.71 -11.44 -0.41
C VAL A 21 -2.70 -10.84 0.57
N GLY A 22 -2.44 -11.50 1.71
CA GLY A 22 -1.55 -10.96 2.74
C GLY A 22 -0.08 -10.87 2.31
N ARG A 23 0.42 -11.85 1.54
CA ARG A 23 1.80 -11.81 1.03
C ARG A 23 1.95 -10.75 -0.06
N LEU A 24 0.98 -10.66 -0.98
CA LEU A 24 1.01 -9.67 -2.06
C LEU A 24 0.91 -8.24 -1.52
N SER A 25 0.04 -7.97 -0.54
CA SER A 25 -0.07 -6.65 0.09
C SER A 25 1.20 -6.26 0.86
N LYS A 26 1.85 -7.20 1.55
CA LYS A 26 3.11 -6.93 2.26
C LYS A 26 4.22 -6.52 1.29
N ILE A 27 4.43 -7.32 0.23
CA ILE A 27 5.43 -7.03 -0.80
C ILE A 27 5.09 -5.76 -1.56
N GLY A 28 3.81 -5.54 -1.89
CA GLY A 28 3.33 -4.34 -2.56
C GLY A 28 3.51 -3.06 -1.72
N SER A 29 3.34 -3.13 -0.39
CA SER A 29 3.58 -2.00 0.50
C SER A 29 5.07 -1.63 0.55
N GLU A 30 5.96 -2.61 0.67
CA GLU A 30 7.42 -2.40 0.67
C GLU A 30 7.90 -1.85 -0.69
N LEU A 31 7.42 -2.41 -1.81
CA LEU A 31 7.71 -1.91 -3.15
C LEU A 31 7.11 -0.52 -3.39
N GLY A 32 5.90 -0.27 -2.89
CA GLY A 32 5.20 1.01 -3.01
C GLY A 32 5.95 2.15 -2.33
N LYS A 33 6.46 1.92 -1.12
CA LYS A 33 7.32 2.88 -0.41
C LYS A 33 8.60 3.18 -1.20
N GLY A 34 9.25 2.16 -1.78
CA GLY A 34 10.43 2.33 -2.63
C GLY A 34 10.15 3.10 -3.93
N ILE A 35 9.06 2.76 -4.64
CA ILE A 35 8.60 3.48 -5.82
C ILE A 35 8.24 4.94 -5.49
N SER A 36 7.58 5.17 -4.34
CA SER A 36 7.19 6.52 -3.90
C SER A 36 8.43 7.37 -3.64
N ALA A 37 9.39 6.86 -2.87
CA ALA A 37 10.65 7.56 -2.61
C ALA A 37 11.43 7.82 -3.90
N PHE A 38 11.45 6.86 -4.83
CA PHE A 38 12.05 7.05 -6.16
C PHE A 38 11.33 8.17 -6.93
N ARG A 39 10.01 8.15 -6.98
CA ARG A 39 9.20 9.17 -7.65
C ARG A 39 9.38 10.55 -7.02
N SER A 40 9.43 10.65 -5.69
CA SER A 40 9.68 11.89 -4.96
C SER A 40 11.06 12.44 -5.30
N GLY A 41 12.11 11.61 -5.28
CA GLY A 41 13.46 12.04 -5.66
C GLY A 41 13.57 12.51 -7.12
N LEU A 42 12.80 11.94 -8.06
CA LEU A 42 12.73 12.43 -9.44
C LEU A 42 11.95 13.75 -9.59
N ASN A 43 11.08 14.09 -8.64
CA ASN A 43 10.25 15.30 -8.64
C ASN A 43 10.83 16.44 -7.79
N GLU A 44 11.73 16.14 -6.84
CA GLU A 44 12.42 17.11 -5.99
C GLU A 44 13.29 18.08 -6.81
N ASP A 45 13.75 17.67 -8.00
CA ASP A 45 14.39 18.53 -8.99
C ASP A 45 13.45 19.60 -9.60
N LYS A 46 12.12 19.54 -9.33
CA LYS A 46 11.11 20.41 -9.97
C LYS A 46 10.25 21.23 -9.01
N THR A 47 9.91 20.79 -7.80
CA THR A 47 9.24 21.62 -6.76
C THR A 47 9.41 20.98 -5.37
N PRO A 48 9.46 21.76 -4.25
CA PRO A 48 9.38 21.18 -2.92
C PRO A 48 7.91 20.93 -2.58
N SER A 49 7.53 19.68 -2.32
CA SER A 49 6.22 19.36 -1.72
C SER A 49 6.39 18.29 -0.67
N ASP A 50 6.03 18.65 0.55
CA ASP A 50 5.79 17.78 1.71
C ASP A 50 4.81 16.66 1.33
N ASP A 51 5.12 15.43 1.74
CA ASP A 51 4.08 14.45 2.07
C ASP A 51 4.62 13.47 3.12
N ASP A 52 4.17 13.72 4.34
CA ASP A 52 4.42 12.98 5.57
C ASP A 52 3.84 11.55 5.51
N ASP A 53 4.73 10.64 5.91
CA ASP A 53 4.61 9.54 6.86
C ASP A 53 3.24 8.95 7.26
N ASP A 54 3.31 7.63 7.41
CA ASP A 54 2.33 6.63 7.78
C ASP A 54 1.37 7.03 8.93
N ASN A 55 0.06 7.09 8.64
CA ASN A 55 -0.98 6.88 9.67
C ASN A 55 -1.83 5.63 9.37
N VAL A 56 -1.24 4.46 9.62
CA VAL A 56 -2.00 3.22 9.87
C VAL A 56 -1.50 2.54 11.14
N ASN A 57 -1.65 3.22 12.27
CA ASN A 57 -1.82 2.54 13.56
C ASN A 57 -3.29 2.60 13.96
N ALA A 58 -4.14 1.93 13.17
CA ALA A 58 -5.50 1.56 13.59
C ALA A 58 -5.42 0.29 14.44
N ALA A 59 -4.86 0.41 15.64
CA ALA A 59 -5.01 -0.56 16.72
C ALA A 59 -5.18 0.19 18.04
N GLU A 60 -6.08 1.17 18.07
CA GLU A 60 -6.58 1.75 19.31
C GLU A 60 -7.43 0.68 20.02
N LYS A 61 -6.76 -0.01 20.94
CA LYS A 61 -7.32 -0.93 21.92
C LYS A 61 -8.39 -0.20 22.72
N SER A 62 -9.63 -0.45 22.33
CA SER A 62 -10.82 -0.11 23.11
C SER A 62 -10.70 -0.70 24.52
N GLN A 63 -11.22 0.05 25.50
CA GLN A 63 -11.42 -0.30 26.90
C GLN A 63 -10.21 -0.07 27.83
N HIS A 64 -10.24 1.03 28.58
CA HIS A 64 -10.66 1.02 29.99
C HIS A 64 -10.27 2.35 30.65
N GLY A 65 -11.24 3.05 31.24
CA GLY A 65 -10.95 4.19 32.12
C GLY A 65 -11.96 5.31 32.05
N GLY A 66 -13.20 5.05 32.45
CA GLY A 66 -14.08 6.13 32.91
C GLY A 66 -13.57 6.65 34.25
N GLN A 67 -13.30 7.95 34.32
CA GLN A 67 -12.96 8.76 35.49
C GLN A 67 -12.74 10.18 34.91
N SER A 68 -13.31 11.28 35.37
CA SER A 68 -13.93 11.69 36.64
C SER A 68 -14.72 12.99 36.30
N GLN A 69 -15.84 13.32 36.93
CA GLN A 69 -15.91 14.13 38.16
C GLN A 69 -14.76 15.12 38.37
#